data_AF-A0A091CU47-F1
#
_entry.id   AF-A0A091CU47-F1
#
_cell.length_a   1.000
_cell.length_b   1.000
_cell.length_c   1.000
_cell.angle_alpha   90.00
_cell.angle_beta   90.00
_cell.angle_gamma   90.00
#
_symmetry.space_group_name_H-M   'P 1'
#
loop_
_entity.id
_entity.type
_entity.pdbx_description
1 polymer ?
#
loop_
_entity_poly.entity_id
_entity_poly.type
_entity_poly.pdbx_seq_one_letter_code
_entity_poly.pdbx_strand_id
1 'polypeptide(L)'
;MHSPSAECMNEALASTARRKREKREEKGKEEGGKKEEEEEGEEEKKKKMRRGGERGKEEKEGEQGEENGEGEKGLMFRCSANCCEDSQASMQQVHQCIDRCHAPLAQAQALVTNELEKFQDRLARCTMHCNDKAKDSMDAGNKELQVKQQLDSCVAKCVDDHMNLIPTMTKRMKESLSSIGK
;
A
#
# COMPACT_ATOMS: atom_id res chain seq x y z
N MET A 1 -27.53 -26.11 -4.04
CA MET A 1 -26.27 -26.56 -4.65
C MET A 1 -25.35 -25.35 -4.70
N HIS A 2 -24.52 -25.16 -3.66
CA HIS A 2 -23.49 -24.11 -3.69
C HIS A 2 -22.41 -24.57 -4.68
N SER A 3 -21.96 -23.65 -5.55
CA SER A 3 -21.00 -23.99 -6.59
C SER A 3 -19.63 -24.24 -5.94
N PRO A 4 -18.94 -25.37 -6.20
CA PRO A 4 -17.63 -25.69 -5.62
C PRO A 4 -16.58 -24.58 -5.85
N SER A 5 -16.74 -23.82 -6.94
CA SER A 5 -15.91 -22.67 -7.29
C SER A 5 -16.07 -21.50 -6.29
N ALA A 6 -17.26 -21.31 -5.71
CA ALA A 6 -17.51 -20.29 -4.69
C ALA A 6 -16.91 -20.66 -3.32
N GLU A 7 -16.85 -21.96 -2.99
CA GLU A 7 -16.18 -22.46 -1.79
C GLU A 7 -14.65 -22.36 -1.92
N CYS A 8 -14.10 -22.73 -3.09
CA CYS A 8 -12.67 -22.56 -3.45
C CYS A 8 -12.21 -21.10 -3.25
N MET A 9 -12.99 -20.14 -3.77
CA MET A 9 -12.67 -18.72 -3.67
C MET A 9 -12.85 -18.15 -2.26
N ASN A 10 -13.91 -18.55 -1.54
CA ASN A 10 -14.11 -18.10 -0.16
C ASN A 10 -13.01 -18.60 0.78
N GLU A 11 -12.53 -19.82 0.58
CA GLU A 11 -11.45 -20.39 1.39
C GLU A 11 -10.09 -19.73 1.09
N ALA A 12 -9.80 -19.41 -0.19
CA ALA A 12 -8.61 -18.66 -0.58
C ALA A 12 -8.60 -17.21 -0.05
N LEU A 13 -9.75 -16.53 -0.08
CA LEU A 13 -9.93 -15.20 0.51
C LEU A 13 -9.80 -15.24 2.04
N ALA A 14 -10.40 -16.25 2.68
CA ALA A 14 -10.28 -16.46 4.13
C ALA A 14 -8.83 -16.75 4.55
N SER A 15 -8.09 -17.54 3.77
CA SER A 15 -6.66 -17.83 4.01
C SER A 15 -5.80 -16.57 3.90
N THR A 16 -6.05 -15.73 2.89
CA THR A 16 -5.36 -14.44 2.72
C THR A 16 -5.69 -13.45 3.86
N ALA A 17 -6.94 -13.42 4.31
CA ALA A 17 -7.37 -12.61 5.45
C ALA A 17 -6.73 -13.07 6.78
N ARG A 18 -6.59 -14.39 6.98
CA ARG A 18 -5.87 -14.96 8.14
C ARG A 18 -4.39 -14.57 8.15
N ARG A 19 -3.68 -14.71 7.02
CA ARG A 19 -2.27 -14.28 6.89
C ARG A 19 -2.08 -12.78 7.13
N LYS A 20 -3.04 -11.95 6.69
CA LYS A 20 -3.00 -10.49 6.91
C LYS A 20 -3.29 -10.10 8.36
N ARG A 21 -4.04 -10.93 9.10
CA ARG A 21 -4.30 -10.79 10.54
C ARG A 21 -3.10 -11.23 11.37
N GLU A 22 -2.48 -12.37 11.05
CA GLU A 22 -1.25 -12.83 11.71
C GLU A 22 -0.11 -11.83 11.54
N LYS A 23 0.07 -11.26 10.33
CA LYS A 23 1.10 -10.24 10.07
C LYS A 23 0.82 -8.89 10.78
N ARG A 24 -0.44 -8.57 11.08
CA ARG A 24 -0.83 -7.41 11.91
C ARG A 24 -0.61 -7.68 13.40
N GLU A 25 -0.84 -8.91 13.86
CA GLU A 25 -0.57 -9.34 15.23
C GLU A 25 0.94 -9.43 15.51
N GLU A 26 1.76 -9.74 14.51
CA GLU A 26 3.22 -9.72 14.61
C GLU A 26 3.78 -8.27 14.64
N LYS A 27 3.26 -7.38 13.78
CA LYS A 27 3.65 -5.96 13.76
C LYS A 27 3.17 -5.18 15.01
N GLY A 28 2.09 -5.62 15.64
CA GLY A 28 1.57 -5.04 16.89
C GLY A 28 2.35 -5.40 18.16
N LYS A 29 3.32 -6.32 18.09
CA LYS A 29 4.18 -6.66 19.24
C LYS A 29 5.45 -5.81 19.34
N GLU A 30 5.77 -5.00 18.32
CA GLU A 30 6.97 -4.15 18.31
C GLU A 30 6.69 -2.70 18.72
N GLU A 31 5.43 -2.24 18.66
CA GLU A 31 5.01 -0.91 19.13
C GLU A 31 4.13 -1.00 20.37
N GLY A 32 4.74 -1.37 21.50
CA GLY A 32 4.14 -1.29 22.82
C GLY A 32 4.71 -0.10 23.60
N GLY A 33 3.97 1.02 23.66
CA GLY A 33 4.25 2.06 24.67
C GLY A 33 3.75 3.47 24.39
N LYS A 34 2.43 3.72 24.49
CA LYS A 34 1.89 4.82 25.32
C LYS A 34 0.38 4.66 25.53
N LYS A 35 0.03 4.60 26.81
CA LYS A 35 -1.25 4.27 27.43
C LYS A 35 -2.25 5.44 27.35
N GLU A 36 -3.51 5.05 27.15
CA GLU A 36 -4.69 5.44 27.94
C GLU A 36 -4.88 6.94 28.23
N GLU A 37 -5.55 7.62 27.30
CA GLU A 37 -6.39 8.80 27.61
C GLU A 37 -7.37 9.11 26.44
N GLU A 38 -8.18 8.15 25.97
CA GLU A 38 -9.25 8.48 24.98
C GLU A 38 -10.41 7.46 24.90
N GLU A 39 -10.80 6.81 26.00
CA GLU A 39 -11.81 5.73 25.96
C GLU A 39 -13.28 6.18 26.17
N GLU A 40 -13.57 7.49 26.22
CA GLU A 40 -14.95 7.99 26.37
C GLU A 40 -15.57 8.55 25.07
N GLY A 41 -14.81 8.68 23.97
CA GLY A 41 -15.29 9.26 22.70
C GLY A 41 -15.67 8.24 21.61
N GLU A 42 -15.33 6.97 21.77
CA GLU A 42 -15.37 5.99 20.67
C GLU A 42 -16.76 5.35 20.45
N GLU A 43 -17.61 5.33 21.49
CA GLU A 43 -18.96 4.74 21.39
C GLU A 43 -19.94 5.65 20.62
N GLU A 44 -19.80 6.97 20.76
CA GLU A 44 -20.62 7.94 20.02
C GLU A 44 -20.24 8.00 18.52
N LYS A 45 -18.95 7.82 18.21
CA LYS A 45 -18.41 7.77 16.85
C LYS A 45 -18.87 6.51 16.09
N LYS A 46 -19.00 5.38 16.80
CA LYS A 46 -19.55 4.12 16.27
C LYS A 46 -21.04 4.22 15.88
N LYS A 47 -21.82 5.02 16.62
CA LYS A 47 -23.23 5.27 16.33
C LYS A 47 -23.42 6.19 15.10
N LYS A 48 -22.47 7.08 14.83
CA LYS A 48 -22.50 8.02 13.68
C LYS A 48 -22.14 7.36 12.34
N MET A 49 -21.39 6.24 12.34
CA MET A 49 -21.04 5.49 11.11
C MET A 49 -22.11 4.52 10.59
N ARG A 50 -23.23 4.31 11.30
CA ARG A 50 -24.34 3.44 10.84
C ARG A 50 -25.48 4.17 10.11
N ARG A 51 -25.44 5.51 10.02
CA ARG A 51 -26.50 6.34 9.37
C ARG A 51 -26.07 7.07 8.09
N GLY A 52 -24.86 6.82 7.58
CA GLY A 52 -24.37 7.40 6.32
C GLY A 52 -24.56 6.52 5.07
N GLY A 53 -25.12 5.32 5.23
CA GLY A 53 -25.36 4.38 4.13
C GLY A 53 -26.74 4.56 3.52
N GLU A 54 -27.08 5.76 3.01
CA GLU A 54 -28.29 6.03 2.21
C GLU A 54 -28.27 7.48 1.68
N ARG A 55 -27.35 7.76 0.74
CA ARG A 55 -27.48 8.82 -0.29
C ARG A 55 -26.25 8.80 -1.20
N GLY A 56 -26.47 8.41 -2.45
CA GLY A 56 -25.43 8.24 -3.47
C GLY A 56 -25.67 7.05 -4.40
N LYS A 57 -26.95 6.71 -4.65
CA LYS A 57 -27.35 6.04 -5.90
C LYS A 57 -27.70 7.18 -6.86
N GLU A 58 -27.23 7.03 -8.09
CA GLU A 58 -27.36 7.92 -9.26
C GLU A 58 -26.37 9.09 -9.39
N GLU A 59 -25.83 9.18 -10.61
CA GLU A 59 -24.86 10.13 -11.18
C GLU A 59 -23.38 9.87 -10.80
N LYS A 60 -22.54 9.22 -11.63
CA LYS A 60 -22.44 9.25 -13.09
C LYS A 60 -22.05 7.88 -13.66
N GLU A 61 -22.96 7.33 -14.45
CA GLU A 61 -22.61 6.67 -15.71
C GLU A 61 -22.07 7.74 -16.65
N GLY A 62 -20.89 7.54 -17.25
CA GLY A 62 -20.35 8.47 -18.24
C GLY A 62 -18.84 8.68 -18.17
N GLU A 63 -18.07 7.59 -18.21
CA GLU A 63 -16.82 7.55 -18.98
C GLU A 63 -16.52 6.08 -19.32
N GLN A 64 -17.35 5.52 -20.21
CA GLN A 64 -17.04 4.26 -20.89
C GLN A 64 -16.01 4.56 -21.98
N GLY A 65 -14.74 4.46 -21.61
CA GLY A 65 -13.67 4.20 -22.57
C GLY A 65 -13.47 2.68 -22.61
N GLU A 66 -13.77 2.07 -23.76
CA GLU A 66 -13.48 0.67 -24.03
C GLU A 66 -11.96 0.42 -23.99
N GLU A 67 -11.47 -0.20 -22.91
CA GLU A 67 -10.18 -0.88 -22.90
C GLU A 67 -10.32 -2.10 -21.96
N ASN A 68 -9.82 -3.27 -22.35
CA ASN A 68 -9.93 -4.56 -21.64
C ASN A 68 -9.56 -4.46 -20.14
N GLY A 69 -10.54 -4.08 -19.31
CA GLY A 69 -10.34 -3.64 -17.94
C GLY A 69 -10.42 -4.76 -16.93
N GLU A 70 -9.39 -5.59 -16.85
CA GLU A 70 -9.09 -6.32 -15.62
C GLU A 70 -7.76 -5.79 -15.08
N GLY A 71 -7.80 -5.04 -13.98
CA GLY A 71 -6.58 -4.69 -13.24
C GLY A 71 -5.88 -5.96 -12.71
N GLU A 72 -4.64 -5.85 -12.24
CA GLU A 72 -3.81 -7.00 -11.82
C GLU A 72 -4.53 -7.97 -10.85
N LYS A 73 -5.41 -7.43 -9.99
CA LYS A 73 -6.24 -8.23 -9.09
C LYS A 73 -7.29 -9.07 -9.83
N GLY A 74 -7.91 -8.51 -10.87
CA GLY A 74 -8.91 -9.21 -11.69
C GLY A 74 -8.28 -10.38 -12.45
N LEU A 75 -7.10 -10.17 -13.04
CA LEU A 75 -6.34 -11.23 -13.71
C LEU A 75 -5.98 -12.37 -12.74
N MET A 76 -5.58 -12.04 -11.52
CA MET A 76 -5.30 -13.04 -10.48
C MET A 76 -6.54 -13.87 -10.14
N PHE A 77 -7.70 -13.24 -9.92
CA PHE A 77 -8.93 -13.97 -9.59
C PHE A 77 -9.41 -14.85 -10.76
N ARG A 78 -9.29 -14.36 -12.00
CA ARG A 78 -9.66 -15.13 -13.19
C ARG A 78 -8.74 -16.34 -13.40
N CYS A 79 -7.43 -16.17 -13.19
CA CYS A 79 -6.47 -17.26 -13.19
C CYS A 79 -6.83 -18.33 -12.14
N SER A 80 -7.10 -17.91 -10.90
CA SER A 80 -7.48 -18.83 -9.81
C SER A 80 -8.80 -19.54 -10.08
N ALA A 81 -9.78 -18.88 -10.71
CA ALA A 81 -11.04 -19.52 -11.12
C ALA A 81 -10.78 -20.65 -12.14
N ASN A 82 -9.98 -20.38 -13.17
CA ASN A 82 -9.59 -21.39 -14.17
C ASN A 82 -8.87 -22.59 -13.51
N CYS A 83 -8.07 -22.36 -12.46
CA CYS A 83 -7.44 -23.44 -11.70
C CYS A 83 -8.47 -24.35 -10.98
N CYS A 84 -9.57 -23.80 -10.45
CA CYS A 84 -10.61 -24.59 -9.77
C CYS A 84 -11.56 -25.30 -10.78
N GLU A 85 -11.57 -24.90 -12.06
CA GLU A 85 -12.40 -25.52 -13.11
C GLU A 85 -11.81 -26.83 -13.66
N ASP A 86 -10.51 -27.07 -13.47
CA ASP A 86 -9.86 -28.33 -13.86
C ASP A 86 -10.27 -29.49 -12.94
N SER A 87 -11.27 -30.24 -13.40
CA SER A 87 -11.82 -31.40 -12.67
C SER A 87 -10.92 -32.63 -12.69
N GLN A 88 -9.83 -32.63 -13.48
CA GLN A 88 -8.86 -33.71 -13.53
C GLN A 88 -7.65 -33.47 -12.61
N ALA A 89 -7.44 -32.22 -12.19
CA ALA A 89 -6.39 -31.86 -11.25
C ALA A 89 -6.72 -32.35 -9.83
N SER A 90 -5.72 -32.89 -9.15
CA SER A 90 -5.80 -33.14 -7.71
C SER A 90 -5.83 -31.80 -6.94
N MET A 91 -6.39 -31.82 -5.73
CA MET A 91 -6.43 -30.64 -4.85
C MET A 91 -5.05 -29.99 -4.65
N GLN A 92 -3.97 -30.78 -4.56
CA GLN A 92 -2.60 -30.24 -4.44
C GLN A 92 -2.17 -29.47 -5.69
N GLN A 93 -2.55 -29.93 -6.88
CA GLN A 93 -2.25 -29.25 -8.14
C GLN A 93 -3.04 -27.95 -8.27
N VAL A 94 -4.32 -27.94 -7.84
CA VAL A 94 -5.15 -26.72 -7.81
C VAL A 94 -4.55 -25.68 -6.87
N HIS A 95 -4.14 -26.07 -5.65
CA HIS A 95 -3.47 -25.16 -4.72
C HIS A 95 -2.19 -24.56 -5.32
N GLN A 96 -1.35 -25.39 -5.94
CA GLN A 96 -0.12 -24.91 -6.57
C GLN A 96 -0.38 -23.98 -7.76
N CYS A 97 -1.46 -24.21 -8.52
CA CYS A 97 -1.91 -23.33 -9.59
C CYS A 97 -2.34 -21.96 -9.05
N ILE A 98 -3.16 -21.94 -7.99
CA ILE A 98 -3.61 -20.71 -7.33
C ILE A 98 -2.42 -19.91 -6.76
N ASP A 99 -1.45 -20.57 -6.13
CA ASP A 99 -0.25 -19.89 -5.61
C ASP A 99 0.54 -19.20 -6.74
N ARG A 100 0.62 -19.82 -7.93
CA ARG A 100 1.24 -19.21 -9.11
C ARG A 100 0.44 -18.02 -9.63
N CYS A 101 -0.90 -18.07 -9.59
CA CYS A 101 -1.75 -16.94 -9.97
C CYS A 101 -1.58 -15.74 -9.02
N HIS A 102 -1.30 -15.98 -7.74
CA HIS A 102 -1.15 -14.93 -6.73
C HIS A 102 0.27 -14.33 -6.69
N ALA A 103 1.28 -15.10 -7.11
CA ALA A 103 2.67 -14.70 -7.02
C ALA A 103 3.02 -13.38 -7.76
N PRO A 104 2.57 -13.13 -9.01
CA PRO A 104 2.85 -11.88 -9.71
C PRO A 104 2.31 -10.65 -8.96
N LEU A 105 1.06 -10.72 -8.50
CA LEU A 105 0.44 -9.63 -7.75
C LEU A 105 1.18 -9.35 -6.43
N ALA A 106 1.60 -10.40 -5.73
CA ALA A 106 2.37 -10.26 -4.49
C ALA A 106 3.75 -9.61 -4.74
N GLN A 107 4.43 -9.99 -5.82
CA GLN A 107 5.71 -9.40 -6.23
C GLN A 107 5.56 -7.94 -6.62
N ALA A 108 4.55 -7.61 -7.42
CA ALA A 108 4.22 -6.24 -7.82
C ALA A 108 3.97 -5.36 -6.60
N GLN A 109 3.15 -5.84 -5.65
CA GLN A 109 2.86 -5.12 -4.42
C GLN A 109 4.13 -4.90 -3.58
N ALA A 110 4.97 -5.92 -3.43
CA ALA A 110 6.21 -5.81 -2.67
C ALA A 110 7.18 -4.80 -3.30
N LEU A 111 7.30 -4.80 -4.63
CA LEU A 111 8.16 -3.88 -5.37
C LEU A 111 7.74 -2.43 -5.15
N VAL A 112 6.47 -2.11 -5.38
CA VAL A 112 5.95 -0.75 -5.24
C VAL A 112 6.11 -0.27 -3.79
N THR A 113 5.78 -1.13 -2.84
CA THR A 113 5.92 -0.82 -1.40
C THR A 113 7.38 -0.49 -1.06
N ASN A 114 8.32 -1.33 -1.50
CA ASN A 114 9.73 -1.15 -1.18
C ASN A 114 10.34 0.12 -1.81
N GLU A 115 9.97 0.44 -3.05
CA GLU A 115 10.49 1.65 -3.70
C GLU A 115 9.93 2.93 -3.04
N LEU A 116 8.66 2.91 -2.62
CA LEU A 116 8.07 4.01 -1.86
C LEU A 116 8.69 4.16 -0.46
N GLU A 117 8.96 3.06 0.24
CA GLU A 117 9.66 3.07 1.53
C GLU A 117 11.05 3.69 1.40
N LYS A 118 11.82 3.29 0.36
CA LYS A 118 13.14 3.87 0.07
C LYS A 118 13.06 5.37 -0.23
N PHE A 119 12.04 5.80 -0.97
CA PHE A 119 11.83 7.21 -1.26
C PHE A 119 11.54 8.02 0.01
N GLN A 120 10.64 7.51 0.85
CA GLN A 120 10.28 8.11 2.15
C GLN A 120 11.48 8.19 3.09
N ASP A 121 12.27 7.11 3.22
CA ASP A 121 13.47 7.09 4.05
C ASP A 121 14.49 8.15 3.61
N ARG A 122 14.74 8.27 2.30
CA ARG A 122 15.66 9.28 1.78
C ARG A 122 15.16 10.70 2.07
N LEU A 123 13.85 10.95 1.93
CA LEU A 123 13.25 12.27 2.19
C LEU A 123 13.33 12.62 3.69
N ALA A 124 13.04 11.66 4.56
CA ALA A 124 13.15 11.83 6.00
C ALA A 124 14.60 12.16 6.40
N ARG A 125 15.59 11.40 5.90
CA ARG A 125 17.01 11.67 6.14
C ARG A 125 17.46 13.03 5.63
N CYS A 126 16.97 13.44 4.47
CA CYS A 126 17.26 14.76 3.90
C CYS A 126 16.71 15.90 4.78
N THR A 127 15.49 15.74 5.31
CA THR A 127 14.91 16.68 6.26
C THR A 127 15.70 16.73 7.57
N MET A 128 16.11 15.58 8.11
CA MET A 128 16.96 15.52 9.31
C MET A 128 18.29 16.24 9.09
N HIS A 129 18.95 16.01 7.94
CA HIS A 129 20.19 16.71 7.59
C HIS A 129 20.01 18.24 7.54
N CYS A 130 18.88 18.74 7.03
CA CYS A 130 18.58 20.17 7.07
C CYS A 130 18.43 20.69 8.51
N ASN A 131 17.79 19.91 9.39
CA ASN A 131 17.66 20.26 10.81
C ASN A 131 19.01 20.27 11.53
N ASP A 132 19.85 19.27 11.30
CA ASP A 132 21.18 19.19 11.90
C ASP A 132 22.05 20.36 11.45
N LYS A 133 22.03 20.69 10.16
CA LYS A 133 22.72 21.88 9.63
C LYS A 133 22.21 23.18 10.23
N ALA A 134 20.91 23.28 10.50
CA ALA A 134 20.34 24.44 11.18
C ALA A 134 20.83 24.53 12.63
N LYS A 135 20.87 23.41 13.36
CA LYS A 135 21.41 23.36 14.73
C LYS A 135 22.88 23.75 14.78
N ASP A 136 23.71 23.16 13.93
CA ASP A 136 25.14 23.49 13.83
C ASP A 136 25.36 24.99 13.55
N SER A 137 24.50 25.58 12.71
CA SER A 137 24.52 27.00 12.41
C SER A 137 24.12 27.87 13.61
N MET A 138 23.15 27.44 14.43
CA MET A 138 22.82 28.11 15.69
C MET A 138 23.98 28.04 16.68
N ASP A 139 24.58 26.86 16.83
CA ASP A 139 25.70 26.61 17.75
C ASP A 139 26.96 27.39 17.36
N ALA A 140 27.14 27.67 16.06
CA ALA A 140 28.16 28.57 15.54
C ALA A 140 27.90 30.06 15.81
N GLY A 141 26.77 30.41 16.44
CA GLY A 141 26.40 31.79 16.81
C GLY A 141 25.70 32.59 15.72
N ASN A 142 25.19 31.95 14.66
CA ASN A 142 24.41 32.65 13.64
C ASN A 142 23.06 33.13 14.20
N LYS A 143 22.54 34.23 13.65
CA LYS A 143 21.26 34.80 14.09
C LYS A 143 20.11 33.86 13.76
N GLU A 144 19.16 33.73 14.69
CA GLU A 144 18.00 32.85 14.55
C GLU A 144 17.24 33.04 13.22
N LEU A 145 16.98 34.29 12.83
CA LEU A 145 16.29 34.61 11.59
C LEU A 145 17.04 34.11 10.34
N GLN A 146 18.37 34.17 10.36
CA GLN A 146 19.21 33.70 9.26
C GLN A 146 19.17 32.17 9.18
N VAL A 147 19.26 31.49 10.33
CA VAL A 147 19.19 30.03 10.37
C VAL A 147 17.83 29.51 9.92
N LYS A 148 16.75 30.19 10.31
CA LYS A 148 15.40 29.85 9.85
C LYS A 148 15.28 29.92 8.32
N GLN A 149 15.77 31.01 7.71
CA GLN A 149 15.78 31.13 6.24
C GLN A 149 16.63 30.05 5.57
N GLN A 150 17.76 29.67 6.16
CA GLN A 150 18.60 28.58 5.66
C GLN A 150 17.90 27.23 5.76
N LEU A 151 17.21 26.95 6.87
CA LEU A 151 16.43 25.73 7.06
C LEU A 151 15.31 25.64 6.01
N ASP A 152 14.51 26.69 5.86
CA ASP A 152 13.41 26.74 4.87
C ASP A 152 13.95 26.51 3.46
N SER A 153 15.06 27.18 3.10
CA SER A 153 15.71 27.00 1.80
C SER A 153 16.28 25.59 1.61
N CYS A 154 16.78 24.96 2.68
CA CYS A 154 17.31 23.59 2.64
C CYS A 154 16.18 22.59 2.41
N VAL A 155 15.08 22.72 3.16
CA VAL A 155 13.91 21.85 3.03
C VAL A 155 13.25 22.02 1.66
N ALA A 156 13.14 23.24 1.14
CA ALA A 156 12.63 23.48 -0.22
C ALA A 156 13.46 22.72 -1.27
N LYS A 157 14.80 22.87 -1.24
CA LYS A 157 15.70 22.12 -2.13
C LYS A 157 15.59 20.62 -1.95
N CYS A 158 15.46 20.15 -0.71
CA CYS A 158 15.25 18.74 -0.40
C CYS A 158 14.02 18.19 -1.11
N VAL A 159 12.89 18.90 -1.05
CA VAL A 159 11.67 18.51 -1.75
C VAL A 159 11.85 18.56 -3.25
N ASP A 160 12.45 19.62 -3.80
CA ASP A 160 12.69 19.77 -5.25
C ASP A 160 13.55 18.62 -5.80
N ASP A 161 14.67 18.30 -5.14
CA ASP A 161 15.57 17.22 -5.52
C ASP A 161 14.84 15.86 -5.50
N HIS A 162 13.97 15.65 -4.51
CA HIS A 162 13.17 14.45 -4.39
C HIS A 162 12.05 14.38 -5.41
N MET A 163 11.37 15.48 -5.74
CA MET A 163 10.38 15.54 -6.81
C MET A 163 10.99 15.16 -8.16
N ASN A 164 12.21 15.61 -8.44
CA ASN A 164 12.95 15.25 -9.65
C ASN A 164 13.31 13.76 -9.74
N LEU A 165 13.29 13.03 -8.61
CA LEU A 165 13.55 11.60 -8.57
C LEU A 165 12.30 10.75 -8.89
N ILE A 166 11.10 11.28 -8.61
CA ILE A 166 9.83 10.55 -8.78
C ILE A 166 9.65 9.99 -10.19
N PRO A 167 9.91 10.75 -11.29
CA PRO A 167 9.76 10.21 -12.65
C PRO A 167 10.68 9.01 -12.91
N THR A 168 11.94 9.10 -12.47
CA THR A 168 12.94 8.05 -12.65
C THR A 168 12.58 6.80 -11.86
N MET A 169 12.13 6.97 -10.62
CA MET A 169 11.63 5.91 -9.75
C MET A 169 10.42 5.21 -10.37
N THR A 170 9.44 5.99 -10.82
CA THR A 170 8.20 5.50 -11.45
C THR A 170 8.49 4.72 -12.72
N LYS A 171 9.42 5.20 -13.55
CA LYS A 171 9.88 4.49 -14.75
C LYS A 171 10.48 3.12 -14.40
N ARG A 172 11.38 3.05 -13.42
CA ARG A 172 11.99 1.78 -12.95
C ARG A 172 10.94 0.81 -12.42
N MET A 173 9.97 1.30 -11.65
CA MET A 173 8.86 0.48 -11.16
C MET A 173 8.02 -0.07 -12.33
N LYS A 174 7.64 0.77 -13.30
CA LYS A 174 6.87 0.35 -14.47
C LYS A 174 7.60 -0.73 -15.29
N GLU A 175 8.89 -0.54 -15.52
CA GLU A 175 9.72 -1.51 -16.25
C GLU A 175 9.78 -2.86 -15.52
N SER A 176 9.92 -2.83 -14.20
CA SER A 176 9.95 -4.05 -13.38
C SER A 176 8.58 -4.72 -13.31
N LEU A 177 7.49 -3.96 -13.16
CA LEU A 177 6.12 -4.47 -13.20
C LEU A 177 5.78 -5.11 -14.54
N SER A 178 6.27 -4.55 -15.65
CA SER A 178 6.10 -5.13 -17.00
C SER A 178 6.82 -6.48 -17.19
N SER A 179 7.74 -6.82 -16.29
CA SER A 179 8.43 -8.12 -16.28
C SER A 179 7.77 -9.16 -15.37
N ILE A 180 6.84 -8.73 -14.50
CA ILE A 180 6.14 -9.59 -13.55
C ILE A 180 4.91 -10.20 -14.26
N GLY A 181 4.82 -11.54 -14.29
CA GLY A 181 3.66 -12.25 -14.86
C GLY A 181 3.74 -12.57 -16.36
N LYS A 182 4.93 -12.54 -16.95
CA LYS A 182 5.24 -13.35 -18.14
C LYS A 182 5.48 -14.81 -17.73
#